data_AF-A0A850EU09-F1
#
_entry.id   AF-A0A850EU09-F1
#
_cell.length_a   1.000
_cell.length_b   1.000
_cell.length_c   1.000
_cell.angle_alpha   90.00
_cell.angle_beta   90.00
_cell.angle_gamma   90.00
#
_symmetry.space_group_name_H-M   'P 1'
#
loop_
_entity.id
_entity.type
_entity.pdbx_description
1 polymer ?
#
loop_
_entity_poly.entity_id
_entity_poly.type
_entity_poly.pdbx_seq_one_letter_code
_entity_poly.pdbx_strand_id
1 'polypeptide(L)'
;MFIYIVKNFVKCGTIQNSTAYGGIALNDSKWTWRSVSLISIATTLVLITGFGYAVSDVLFPKGDIPLTSLPQATPAPENGAVKSFKVVALGDSLAKGTGDNTGNGYVKNTVAGLAASGVSAELLGNMGINGLTTAGLQNKLKDAGIQYSLRQANVILLSIGGNDLFRGADLLQNGGAGNTPAGSSVGTTGETGTGTKPGTAEGKHSGTGTTPGASGEKETNDLTPESLLAALPEAAERLGKILNTISEINPAARIYYVGLYNPFGDVQEMLVPGNQAVTAWNNAAMDIINRNSKITLVPTFDLFNNHLDKYLSSDHFHPNSDGYKRIGERIVQAIQ
;
A
#
# COMPACT_ATOMS: atom_id res chain seq x y z
N MET A 1 7.11 -43.03 -9.24
CA MET A 1 6.53 -42.34 -10.41
C MET A 1 7.57 -42.06 -11.51
N PHE A 2 8.76 -41.56 -11.18
CA PHE A 2 9.82 -41.26 -12.16
C PHE A 2 10.36 -42.49 -12.92
N ILE A 3 10.51 -43.65 -12.26
CA ILE A 3 10.98 -44.90 -12.88
C ILE A 3 9.94 -45.51 -13.85
N TYR A 4 8.64 -45.21 -13.65
CA TYR A 4 7.55 -45.73 -14.49
C TYR A 4 7.43 -44.97 -15.82
N ILE A 5 7.83 -43.70 -15.84
CA ILE A 5 7.82 -42.85 -17.05
C ILE A 5 8.99 -43.22 -17.98
N VAL A 6 10.16 -43.56 -17.43
CA VAL A 6 11.34 -43.92 -18.25
C VAL A 6 11.17 -45.27 -18.94
N LYS A 7 10.52 -46.26 -18.31
CA LYS A 7 10.32 -47.59 -18.92
C LYS A 7 9.33 -47.60 -20.09
N ASN A 8 8.36 -46.68 -20.12
CA ASN A 8 7.35 -46.64 -21.18
C ASN A 8 7.78 -45.85 -22.44
N PHE A 9 8.81 -45.02 -22.35
CA PHE A 9 9.32 -44.27 -23.52
C PHE A 9 10.23 -45.11 -24.45
N VAL A 10 10.81 -46.20 -23.96
CA VAL A 10 11.73 -47.04 -24.75
C VAL A 10 11.00 -47.99 -25.72
N LYS A 11 9.66 -48.11 -25.64
CA LYS A 11 8.87 -49.06 -26.44
C LYS A 11 8.22 -48.50 -27.71
N CYS A 12 8.39 -47.22 -28.05
CA CYS A 12 7.70 -46.60 -29.18
C CYS A 12 8.66 -45.94 -30.18
N GLY A 13 9.57 -46.72 -30.75
CA GLY A 13 10.57 -46.22 -31.70
C GLY A 13 10.97 -47.25 -32.76
N THR A 14 10.00 -48.04 -33.25
CA THR A 14 10.18 -48.86 -34.47
C THR A 14 9.16 -48.39 -35.47
N ILE A 15 9.54 -47.42 -36.30
CA ILE A 15 8.83 -47.11 -37.55
C ILE A 15 9.88 -47.18 -38.66
N GLN A 16 9.77 -48.23 -39.48
CA GLN A 16 10.37 -48.27 -40.80
C GLN A 16 9.63 -47.26 -41.69
N ASN A 17 10.36 -46.39 -42.38
CA ASN A 17 9.94 -45.95 -43.72
C ASN A 17 11.14 -45.48 -44.55
N SER A 18 11.18 -45.99 -45.77
CA SER A 18 12.20 -45.78 -46.79
C SER A 18 11.97 -44.51 -47.61
N THR A 19 13.01 -44.14 -48.37
CA THR A 19 13.09 -43.22 -49.53
C THR A 19 13.55 -41.76 -49.30
N ALA A 20 14.87 -41.59 -49.49
CA ALA A 20 15.63 -40.56 -50.21
C ALA A 20 15.12 -39.09 -50.27
N TYR A 21 15.89 -38.16 -49.71
CA TYR A 21 16.78 -37.22 -50.44
C TYR A 21 17.59 -36.36 -49.44
N GLY A 22 18.92 -36.28 -49.60
CA GLY A 22 19.78 -35.25 -48.96
C GLY A 22 20.22 -35.48 -47.50
N GLY A 23 20.76 -36.66 -47.17
CA GLY A 23 21.15 -36.99 -45.80
C GLY A 23 22.57 -36.57 -45.42
N ILE A 24 22.71 -35.48 -44.66
CA ILE A 24 23.79 -35.35 -43.69
C ILE A 24 23.62 -36.53 -42.73
N ALA A 25 24.56 -37.47 -42.72
CA ALA A 25 24.55 -38.58 -41.78
C ALA A 25 24.66 -38.01 -40.36
N LEU A 26 23.52 -37.94 -39.64
CA LEU A 26 23.52 -37.61 -38.22
C LEU A 26 24.16 -38.78 -37.48
N ASN A 27 25.39 -38.56 -37.00
CA ASN A 27 26.11 -39.51 -36.19
C ASN A 27 25.30 -39.93 -34.95
N ASP A 28 25.31 -41.24 -34.72
CA ASP A 28 24.81 -42.03 -33.59
C ASP A 28 24.15 -41.23 -32.46
N SER A 29 22.81 -41.31 -32.40
CA SER A 29 21.91 -40.73 -31.38
C SER A 29 22.41 -40.88 -29.93
N LYS A 30 23.21 -41.92 -29.64
CA LYS A 30 23.82 -42.11 -28.33
C LYS A 30 24.77 -40.99 -27.92
N TRP A 31 25.43 -40.32 -28.87
CA TRP A 31 26.39 -39.26 -28.58
C TRP A 31 25.69 -37.93 -28.27
N THR A 32 24.63 -37.58 -29.00
CA THR A 32 23.85 -36.37 -28.72
C THR A 32 23.15 -36.44 -27.36
N TRP A 33 22.55 -37.59 -27.02
CA TRP A 33 21.93 -37.79 -25.71
C TRP A 33 22.94 -37.75 -24.55
N ARG A 34 24.17 -38.27 -24.75
CA ARG A 34 25.24 -38.17 -23.77
C ARG A 34 25.69 -36.72 -23.53
N SER A 35 25.86 -35.95 -24.59
CA SER A 35 26.25 -34.53 -24.50
C SER A 35 25.19 -33.69 -23.79
N VAL A 36 23.91 -33.89 -24.11
CA VAL A 36 22.81 -33.20 -23.43
C VAL A 36 22.74 -33.56 -21.95
N SER A 37 22.87 -34.83 -21.58
CA SER A 37 22.90 -35.25 -20.17
C SER A 37 24.08 -34.66 -19.40
N LEU A 38 25.26 -34.61 -20.02
CA LEU A 38 26.45 -33.99 -19.41
C LEU A 38 26.26 -32.49 -19.15
N ILE A 39 25.70 -31.77 -20.12
CA ILE A 39 25.43 -30.34 -20.00
C ILE A 39 24.38 -30.07 -18.90
N SER A 40 23.31 -30.87 -18.84
CA SER A 40 22.32 -30.74 -17.77
C SER A 40 22.93 -30.97 -16.39
N ILE A 41 23.75 -32.02 -16.22
CA ILE A 41 24.42 -32.30 -14.93
C ILE A 41 25.36 -31.15 -14.55
N ALA A 42 26.17 -30.65 -15.49
CA ALA A 42 27.05 -29.52 -15.25
C ALA A 42 26.28 -28.26 -14.83
N THR A 43 25.16 -27.96 -15.51
CA THR A 43 24.30 -26.82 -15.19
C THR A 43 23.68 -26.96 -13.80
N THR A 44 23.18 -28.16 -13.45
CA THR A 44 22.63 -28.43 -12.13
C THR A 44 23.67 -28.28 -11.03
N LEU A 45 24.90 -28.73 -11.26
CA LEU A 45 25.99 -28.55 -10.30
C LEU A 45 26.29 -27.06 -10.08
N VAL A 46 26.41 -26.27 -11.16
CA VAL A 46 26.63 -24.81 -11.04
C VAL A 46 25.52 -24.15 -10.22
N LEU A 47 24.25 -24.49 -10.47
CA LEU A 47 23.12 -23.95 -9.72
C LEU A 47 23.15 -24.35 -8.24
N ILE A 48 23.45 -25.61 -7.92
CA ILE A 48 23.57 -26.07 -6.53
C ILE A 48 24.71 -25.36 -5.81
N THR A 49 25.86 -25.18 -6.48
CA THR A 49 27.01 -24.49 -5.89
C THR A 49 26.72 -23.02 -5.66
N GLY A 50 26.08 -22.35 -6.63
CA GLY A 50 25.65 -20.95 -6.50
C GLY A 50 24.59 -20.76 -5.41
N PHE A 51 23.63 -21.68 -5.31
CA PHE A 51 22.63 -21.68 -4.24
C PHE A 51 23.28 -21.89 -2.86
N GLY A 52 24.21 -22.83 -2.73
CA GLY A 52 24.96 -23.06 -1.51
C GLY A 52 25.78 -21.84 -1.08
N TYR A 53 26.41 -21.15 -2.03
CA TYR A 53 27.13 -19.90 -1.77
C TYR A 53 26.18 -18.81 -1.27
N ALA A 54 25.04 -18.60 -1.94
CA ALA A 54 24.05 -17.61 -1.54
C ALA A 54 23.44 -17.92 -0.15
N VAL A 55 23.13 -19.18 0.14
CA VAL A 55 22.64 -19.60 1.47
C VAL A 55 23.72 -19.40 2.53
N SER A 56 25.00 -19.68 2.23
CA SER A 56 26.09 -19.45 3.17
C SER A 56 26.32 -17.97 3.47
N ASP A 57 26.08 -17.09 2.49
CA ASP A 57 26.15 -15.63 2.66
C ASP A 57 25.02 -15.11 3.55
N VAL A 58 23.81 -15.67 3.39
CA VAL A 58 22.66 -15.37 4.25
C VAL A 58 22.81 -15.92 5.67
N LEU A 59 23.35 -17.14 5.84
CA LEU A 59 23.51 -17.79 7.15
C LEU A 59 24.74 -17.32 7.93
N PHE A 60 25.80 -16.90 7.24
CA PHE A 60 27.07 -16.46 7.84
C PHE A 60 27.56 -15.16 7.20
N PRO A 61 26.82 -14.04 7.35
CA PRO A 61 27.22 -12.77 6.78
C PRO A 61 28.58 -12.35 7.36
N LYS A 62 29.61 -12.27 6.51
CA LYS A 62 30.91 -11.71 6.87
C LYS A 62 30.99 -10.28 6.34
N GLY A 63 30.58 -9.32 7.15
CA GLY A 63 30.69 -7.89 6.83
C GLY A 63 29.96 -6.99 7.82
N ASP A 64 30.78 -6.34 8.66
CA ASP A 64 30.65 -5.10 9.44
C ASP A 64 29.46 -4.82 10.40
N ILE A 65 29.89 -4.53 11.63
CA ILE A 65 29.28 -3.90 12.82
C ILE A 65 27.75 -4.00 12.94
N PRO A 66 27.22 -4.63 14.00
CA PRO A 66 25.79 -4.63 14.25
C PRO A 66 25.30 -3.20 14.42
N LEU A 67 24.37 -2.79 13.56
CA LEU A 67 23.52 -1.60 13.70
C LEU A 67 22.55 -1.82 14.88
N THR A 68 23.07 -2.01 16.10
CA THR A 68 22.25 -2.09 17.32
C THR A 68 21.98 -0.73 17.94
N SER A 69 22.56 0.35 17.39
CA SER A 69 22.12 1.71 17.65
C SER A 69 21.46 2.27 16.39
N LEU A 70 20.21 2.72 16.54
CA LEU A 70 19.60 3.60 15.55
C LEU A 70 20.56 4.79 15.32
N PRO A 71 20.77 5.26 14.07
CA PRO A 71 21.60 6.43 13.83
C PRO A 71 21.11 7.57 14.72
N GLN A 72 21.98 8.07 15.60
CA GLN A 72 21.70 9.24 16.43
C GLN A 72 21.38 10.40 15.50
N ALA A 73 20.37 11.21 15.87
CA ALA A 73 19.95 12.38 15.11
C ALA A 73 21.18 13.17 14.67
N THR A 74 21.37 13.26 13.35
CA THR A 74 22.47 14.02 12.78
C THR A 74 22.26 15.48 13.21
N PRO A 75 23.26 16.16 13.80
CA PRO A 75 23.14 17.57 14.10
C PRO A 75 22.78 18.32 12.80
N ALA A 76 21.89 19.30 12.93
CA ALA A 76 21.41 20.09 11.81
C ALA A 76 22.61 20.61 10.99
N PRO A 77 22.60 20.52 9.65
CA PRO A 77 23.66 21.11 8.87
C PRO A 77 23.67 22.62 9.12
N GLU A 78 24.83 23.16 9.48
CA GLU A 78 25.13 24.57 9.26
C GLU A 78 24.84 24.92 7.80
N ASN A 79 24.32 26.13 7.56
CA ASN A 79 23.94 26.72 6.26
C ASN A 79 24.91 26.38 5.10
N GLY A 80 24.74 25.20 4.54
CA GLY A 80 25.40 24.71 3.34
C GLY A 80 24.31 24.24 2.41
N ALA A 81 24.34 24.73 1.16
CA ALA A 81 23.41 24.36 0.10
C ALA A 81 23.09 22.85 0.16
N VAL A 82 21.81 22.49 0.24
CA VAL A 82 21.36 21.10 0.26
C VAL A 82 21.96 20.40 -0.95
N LYS A 83 22.99 19.56 -0.75
CA LYS A 83 23.72 18.90 -1.84
C LYS A 83 22.81 17.98 -2.68
N SER A 84 21.76 17.43 -2.07
CA SER A 84 20.71 16.65 -2.71
C SER A 84 19.52 16.49 -1.76
N PHE A 85 18.29 16.55 -2.29
CA PHE A 85 17.10 16.18 -1.55
C PHE A 85 17.01 14.66 -1.43
N LYS A 86 16.96 14.16 -0.20
CA LYS A 86 16.70 12.76 0.13
C LYS A 86 15.22 12.63 0.48
N VAL A 87 14.46 12.05 -0.43
CA VAL A 87 13.00 12.00 -0.40
C VAL A 87 12.55 10.65 0.15
N VAL A 88 11.63 10.67 1.11
CA VAL A 88 10.84 9.50 1.51
C VAL A 88 9.37 9.81 1.32
N ALA A 89 8.62 8.85 0.76
CA ALA A 89 7.17 8.92 0.71
C ALA A 89 6.55 7.97 1.73
N LEU A 90 5.57 8.46 2.48
CA LEU A 90 4.77 7.72 3.46
C LEU A 90 3.30 7.94 3.16
N GLY A 91 2.48 6.91 3.32
CA GLY A 91 1.05 7.13 3.20
C GLY A 91 0.23 5.95 2.73
N ASP A 92 -0.88 6.31 2.12
CA ASP A 92 -1.89 5.42 1.59
C ASP A 92 -1.67 5.06 0.10
N SER A 93 -2.75 4.79 -0.62
CA SER A 93 -2.74 4.45 -2.05
C SER A 93 -2.26 5.59 -2.93
N LEU A 94 -2.41 6.86 -2.50
CA LEU A 94 -1.89 8.00 -3.24
C LEU A 94 -0.36 7.98 -3.26
N ALA A 95 0.27 7.80 -2.09
CA ALA A 95 1.72 7.67 -1.98
C ALA A 95 2.23 6.47 -2.80
N LYS A 96 1.49 5.36 -2.77
CA LYS A 96 1.82 4.15 -3.54
C LYS A 96 1.77 4.39 -5.06
N GLY A 97 0.88 5.28 -5.54
CA GLY A 97 0.64 5.54 -6.96
C GLY A 97 -0.41 4.61 -7.60
N THR A 98 -1.38 4.14 -6.83
CA THR A 98 -2.48 3.30 -7.36
C THR A 98 -3.26 4.06 -8.44
N GLY A 99 -3.60 3.42 -9.56
CA GLY A 99 -4.29 4.07 -10.69
C GLY A 99 -3.35 4.60 -11.78
N ASP A 100 -2.04 4.71 -11.51
CA ASP A 100 -1.03 5.07 -12.52
C ASP A 100 -0.43 3.85 -13.20
N ASN A 101 -0.82 3.61 -14.46
CA ASN A 101 -0.29 2.50 -15.27
C ASN A 101 1.20 2.66 -15.63
N THR A 102 1.79 3.85 -15.48
CA THR A 102 3.23 4.06 -15.68
C THR A 102 4.04 3.66 -14.45
N GLY A 103 3.41 3.55 -13.28
CA GLY A 103 4.06 3.26 -12.01
C GLY A 103 4.91 4.40 -11.46
N ASN A 104 4.70 5.63 -11.93
CA ASN A 104 5.40 6.81 -11.44
C ASN A 104 4.78 7.36 -10.15
N GLY A 105 3.45 7.51 -10.13
CA GLY A 105 2.73 8.20 -9.07
C GLY A 105 3.22 9.64 -8.89
N TYR A 106 2.69 10.36 -7.89
CA TYR A 106 3.19 11.72 -7.64
C TYR A 106 4.64 11.71 -7.11
N VAL A 107 5.05 10.63 -6.45
CA VAL A 107 6.36 10.54 -5.77
C VAL A 107 7.50 10.60 -6.80
N LYS A 108 7.49 9.74 -7.82
CA LYS A 108 8.54 9.78 -8.84
C LYS A 108 8.41 11.01 -9.73
N ASN A 109 7.18 11.47 -10.01
CA ASN A 109 6.97 12.73 -10.74
C ASN A 109 7.55 13.94 -10.00
N THR A 110 7.47 13.96 -8.66
CA THR A 110 8.09 15.01 -7.82
C THR A 110 9.62 14.96 -7.94
N VAL A 111 10.22 13.78 -7.77
CA VAL A 111 11.69 13.61 -7.85
C VAL A 111 12.21 13.97 -9.23
N ALA A 112 11.52 13.53 -10.29
CA ALA A 112 11.88 13.89 -11.67
C ALA A 112 11.70 15.40 -11.94
N GLY A 113 10.65 16.03 -11.41
CA GLY A 113 10.41 17.46 -11.55
C GLY A 113 11.47 18.30 -10.83
N LEU A 114 11.91 17.89 -9.63
CA LEU A 114 13.03 18.53 -8.94
C LEU A 114 14.32 18.41 -9.76
N ALA A 115 14.64 17.22 -10.28
CA ALA A 115 15.80 17.01 -11.14
C ALA A 115 15.75 17.89 -12.40
N ALA A 116 14.59 17.99 -13.05
CA ALA A 116 14.38 18.83 -14.23
C ALA A 116 14.55 20.33 -13.95
N SER A 117 14.32 20.76 -12.71
CA SER A 117 14.55 22.14 -12.25
C SER A 117 15.99 22.43 -11.80
N GLY A 118 16.91 21.48 -11.98
CA GLY A 118 18.32 21.62 -11.59
C GLY A 118 18.60 21.27 -10.12
N VAL A 119 17.62 20.72 -9.41
CA VAL A 119 17.76 20.31 -8.00
C VAL A 119 17.99 18.80 -7.92
N SER A 120 19.14 18.38 -7.38
CA SER A 120 19.40 16.95 -7.16
C SER A 120 18.40 16.39 -6.15
N ALA A 121 17.72 15.29 -6.52
CA ALA A 121 16.78 14.60 -5.65
C ALA A 121 16.92 13.07 -5.82
N GLU A 122 16.92 12.36 -4.70
CA GLU A 122 17.05 10.92 -4.58
C GLU A 122 15.87 10.37 -3.77
N LEU A 123 15.16 9.38 -4.31
CA LEU A 123 14.11 8.67 -3.58
C LEU A 123 14.74 7.55 -2.74
N LEU A 124 14.79 7.72 -1.43
CA LEU A 124 15.28 6.68 -0.51
C LEU A 124 14.28 5.53 -0.35
N GLY A 125 12.98 5.83 -0.47
CA GLY A 125 11.95 4.81 -0.34
C GLY A 125 10.53 5.36 -0.46
N ASN A 126 9.63 4.49 -0.89
CA ASN A 126 8.20 4.74 -0.92
C ASN A 126 7.48 3.68 -0.08
N MET A 127 6.86 4.12 1.01
CA MET A 127 6.16 3.29 2.00
C MET A 127 4.64 3.51 1.92
N GLY A 128 4.12 3.80 0.72
CA GLY A 128 2.68 3.88 0.45
C GLY A 128 2.01 2.50 0.52
N ILE A 129 0.94 2.39 1.31
CA ILE A 129 0.18 1.15 1.51
C ILE A 129 -1.30 1.40 1.18
N ASN A 130 -1.89 0.60 0.30
CA ASN A 130 -3.32 0.76 -0.05
C ASN A 130 -4.22 0.61 1.18
N GLY A 131 -5.22 1.47 1.28
CA GLY A 131 -6.18 1.46 2.39
C GLY A 131 -5.61 1.87 3.75
N LEU A 132 -4.37 2.37 3.83
CA LEU A 132 -3.79 2.81 5.09
C LEU A 132 -4.59 4.00 5.65
N THR A 133 -5.04 3.88 6.89
CA THR A 133 -5.70 4.97 7.64
C THR A 133 -4.68 5.70 8.51
N THR A 134 -5.06 6.85 9.08
CA THR A 134 -4.23 7.52 10.09
C THR A 134 -3.88 6.60 11.27
N ALA A 135 -4.84 5.81 11.76
CA ALA A 135 -4.57 4.82 12.82
C ALA A 135 -3.56 3.75 12.39
N GLY A 136 -3.64 3.29 11.13
CA GLY A 136 -2.68 2.35 10.57
C GLY A 136 -1.27 2.93 10.46
N LEU A 137 -1.16 4.16 9.96
CA LEU A 137 0.13 4.85 9.80
C LEU A 137 0.80 5.12 11.14
N GLN A 138 0.05 5.48 12.19
CA GLN A 138 0.60 5.63 13.55
C GLN A 138 1.30 4.36 14.05
N ASN A 139 0.76 3.19 13.73
CA ASN A 139 1.41 1.93 14.08
C ASN A 139 2.64 1.67 13.21
N LYS A 140 2.58 2.00 11.91
CA LYS A 140 3.73 1.86 10.99
C LYS A 140 4.92 2.74 11.35
N LEU A 141 4.73 3.91 11.94
CA LEU A 141 5.84 4.74 12.43
C LEU A 141 6.69 4.08 13.54
N LYS A 142 6.22 2.96 14.13
CA LYS A 142 6.99 2.17 15.09
C LYS A 142 7.97 1.20 14.41
N ASP A 143 7.79 0.93 13.11
CA ASP A 143 8.64 0.00 12.36
C ASP A 143 10.06 0.57 12.20
N ALA A 144 11.07 -0.19 12.64
CA ALA A 144 12.47 0.28 12.66
C ALA A 144 12.98 0.72 11.27
N GLY A 145 12.55 0.04 10.20
CA GLY A 145 12.91 0.38 8.81
C GLY A 145 12.32 1.72 8.34
N ILE A 146 11.08 2.02 8.76
CA ILE A 146 10.44 3.31 8.47
C ILE A 146 11.17 4.42 9.21
N GLN A 147 11.44 4.23 10.50
CA GLN A 147 12.18 5.23 11.28
C GLN A 147 13.60 5.45 10.77
N TYR A 148 14.29 4.39 10.32
CA TYR A 148 15.61 4.51 9.71
C TYR A 148 15.57 5.40 8.46
N SER A 149 14.63 5.14 7.56
CA SER A 149 14.47 5.90 6.32
C SER A 149 14.09 7.37 6.60
N LEU A 150 13.19 7.58 7.57
CA LEU A 150 12.79 8.92 8.03
C LEU A 150 13.98 9.72 8.56
N ARG A 151 14.88 9.11 9.35
CA ARG A 151 16.10 9.76 9.87
C ARG A 151 17.09 10.19 8.78
N GLN A 152 17.07 9.53 7.62
CA GLN A 152 17.97 9.84 6.50
C GLN A 152 17.40 10.87 5.52
N ALA A 153 16.08 11.05 5.51
CA ALA A 153 15.40 11.98 4.61
C ALA A 153 15.57 13.44 5.04
N ASN A 154 15.49 14.37 4.09
CA ASN A 154 15.29 15.79 4.36
C ASN A 154 13.99 16.33 3.75
N VAL A 155 13.35 15.55 2.88
CA VAL A 155 12.02 15.80 2.32
C VAL A 155 11.16 14.57 2.58
N ILE A 156 10.02 14.76 3.22
CA ILE A 156 9.04 13.70 3.50
C ILE A 156 7.75 14.07 2.79
N LEU A 157 7.30 13.24 1.86
CA LEU A 157 6.00 13.38 1.21
C LEU A 157 4.99 12.50 1.93
N LEU A 158 3.89 13.08 2.41
CA LEU A 158 2.89 12.38 3.21
C LEU A 158 1.51 12.48 2.58
N SER A 159 0.86 11.36 2.27
CA SER A 159 -0.58 11.30 1.94
C SER A 159 -1.30 10.37 2.91
N ILE A 160 -2.26 10.90 3.68
CA ILE A 160 -3.07 10.08 4.58
C ILE A 160 -4.37 10.80 4.93
N GLY A 161 -5.43 10.06 5.25
CA GLY A 161 -6.70 10.59 5.74
C GLY A 161 -7.90 10.34 4.84
N GLY A 162 -7.67 10.09 3.54
CA GLY A 162 -8.76 9.77 2.61
C GLY A 162 -9.55 8.53 3.05
N ASN A 163 -8.86 7.50 3.53
CA ASN A 163 -9.48 6.27 4.03
C ASN A 163 -10.17 6.43 5.38
N ASP A 164 -9.86 7.47 6.14
CA ASP A 164 -10.55 7.83 7.37
C ASP A 164 -11.85 8.58 7.06
N LEU A 165 -11.85 9.39 6.00
CA LEU A 165 -12.97 10.21 5.55
C LEU A 165 -14.01 9.39 4.76
N PHE A 166 -13.58 8.58 3.79
CA PHE A 166 -14.44 7.85 2.87
C PHE A 166 -14.54 6.35 3.20
N ARG A 167 -14.82 6.04 4.47
CA ARG A 167 -14.88 4.64 4.93
C ARG A 167 -16.00 3.89 4.20
N GLY A 168 -15.64 2.82 3.50
CA GLY A 168 -16.61 1.99 2.78
C GLY A 168 -17.00 2.50 1.39
N ALA A 169 -16.43 3.62 0.92
CA ALA A 169 -16.71 4.12 -0.43
C ALA A 169 -16.17 3.19 -1.53
N ASP A 170 -15.08 2.45 -1.27
CA ASP A 170 -14.58 1.36 -2.14
C ASP A 170 -15.64 0.26 -2.40
N LEU A 171 -16.62 0.12 -1.49
CA LEU A 171 -17.70 -0.87 -1.62
C LEU A 171 -18.84 -0.39 -2.51
N LEU A 172 -19.03 0.94 -2.66
CA LEU A 172 -20.10 1.51 -3.48
C LEU A 172 -19.86 1.30 -4.98
N GLN A 173 -18.61 1.08 -5.37
CA GLN A 173 -18.24 0.90 -6.77
C GLN A 173 -18.15 -0.57 -7.19
N ASN A 174 -17.73 -1.45 -6.28
CA ASN A 174 -17.64 -2.90 -6.52
C ASN A 174 -18.97 -3.60 -6.22
N GLY A 175 -20.06 -3.11 -6.81
CA GLY A 175 -21.43 -3.56 -6.55
C GLY A 175 -21.55 -5.07 -6.26
N GLY A 176 -21.93 -5.40 -5.02
CA GLY A 176 -22.46 -6.72 -4.66
C GLY A 176 -21.46 -7.88 -4.54
N ALA A 177 -20.45 -7.77 -3.69
CA ALA A 177 -19.87 -8.95 -3.04
C ALA A 177 -19.40 -8.60 -1.63
N GLY A 178 -20.24 -8.90 -0.65
CA GLY A 178 -19.93 -8.70 0.76
C GLY A 178 -18.72 -9.54 1.18
N ASN A 179 -17.57 -8.89 1.37
CA ASN A 179 -16.51 -9.40 2.20
C ASN A 179 -16.49 -8.58 3.49
N THR A 180 -17.08 -9.16 4.53
CA THR A 180 -16.98 -8.71 5.92
C THR A 180 -15.50 -8.63 6.31
N PRO A 181 -15.01 -7.54 6.94
CA PRO A 181 -13.68 -7.53 7.52
C PRO A 181 -13.60 -8.58 8.62
N ALA A 182 -12.66 -9.52 8.50
CA ALA A 182 -12.39 -10.52 9.52
C ALA A 182 -11.91 -9.81 10.81
N GLY A 183 -12.80 -9.73 11.79
CA GLY A 183 -12.49 -9.33 13.16
C GLY A 183 -11.62 -10.38 13.86
N SER A 184 -10.64 -9.89 14.61
CA SER A 184 -9.78 -10.59 15.55
C SER A 184 -10.44 -11.79 16.25
N SER A 185 -9.91 -12.99 16.01
CA SER A 185 -10.20 -14.16 16.85
C SER A 185 -9.37 -14.10 18.13
N VAL A 186 -9.98 -13.62 19.21
CA VAL A 186 -9.57 -13.95 20.58
C VAL A 186 -10.00 -15.39 20.85
N GLY A 187 -9.04 -16.23 21.27
CA GLY A 187 -9.27 -17.64 21.56
C GLY A 187 -10.06 -17.85 22.84
N THR A 188 -11.02 -18.77 22.79
CA THR A 188 -11.62 -19.37 23.98
C THR A 188 -11.50 -20.88 23.86
N THR A 189 -10.72 -21.46 24.76
CA THR A 189 -10.65 -22.88 25.06
C THR A 189 -11.80 -23.28 25.99
N GLY A 190 -12.40 -24.45 25.74
CA GLY A 190 -12.74 -25.37 26.81
C GLY A 190 -14.21 -25.54 27.17
N GLU A 191 -14.69 -26.75 26.86
CA GLU A 191 -15.53 -27.62 27.70
C GLU A 191 -17.02 -27.83 27.39
N THR A 192 -17.25 -29.13 27.27
CA THR A 192 -18.43 -29.96 27.05
C THR A 192 -19.29 -30.12 28.30
N GLY A 193 -20.62 -30.23 28.15
CA GLY A 193 -21.50 -30.66 29.24
C GLY A 193 -22.98 -30.77 28.86
N THR A 194 -23.41 -32.01 28.65
CA THR A 194 -24.75 -32.57 28.47
C THR A 194 -25.81 -32.19 29.52
N GLY A 195 -27.10 -32.13 29.15
CA GLY A 195 -28.19 -32.41 30.12
C GLY A 195 -29.61 -31.88 29.82
N THR A 196 -30.48 -32.77 29.32
CA THR A 196 -31.84 -33.10 29.86
C THR A 196 -33.04 -32.12 29.72
N LYS A 197 -34.12 -32.64 29.11
CA LYS A 197 -35.55 -32.18 29.05
C LYS A 197 -36.33 -32.75 30.27
N PRO A 198 -37.68 -32.65 30.45
CA PRO A 198 -38.72 -31.64 30.13
C PRO A 198 -39.57 -31.24 31.37
N GLY A 199 -40.48 -30.25 31.26
CA GLY A 199 -41.52 -30.04 32.28
C GLY A 199 -42.51 -28.89 32.02
N THR A 200 -43.78 -29.26 31.83
CA THR A 200 -45.05 -28.52 31.69
C THR A 200 -45.40 -27.48 32.77
N ALA A 201 -46.10 -26.40 32.40
CA ALA A 201 -47.36 -25.96 33.03
C ALA A 201 -48.01 -24.76 32.30
N GLU A 202 -49.32 -24.86 32.06
CA GLU A 202 -50.21 -23.79 31.60
C GLU A 202 -50.51 -22.78 32.73
N GLY A 203 -50.62 -21.49 32.37
CA GLY A 203 -51.05 -20.44 33.28
C GLY A 203 -51.50 -19.19 32.51
N LYS A 204 -52.82 -19.00 32.43
CA LYS A 204 -53.50 -17.88 31.78
C LYS A 204 -53.47 -16.64 32.68
N HIS A 205 -52.85 -15.54 32.24
CA HIS A 205 -53.16 -14.21 32.78
C HIS A 205 -53.06 -13.13 31.70
N SER A 206 -54.14 -12.38 31.58
CA SER A 206 -54.29 -11.21 30.73
C SER A 206 -53.58 -10.03 31.39
N GLY A 207 -52.62 -9.44 30.68
CA GLY A 207 -51.90 -8.24 31.13
C GLY A 207 -51.40 -7.47 29.92
N THR A 208 -52.08 -6.38 29.61
CA THR A 208 -51.70 -5.31 28.68
C THR A 208 -50.30 -4.79 29.07
N GLY A 209 -49.32 -4.96 28.19
CA GLY A 209 -47.94 -4.52 28.42
C GLY A 209 -47.17 -4.42 27.11
N THR A 210 -46.97 -3.18 26.67
CA THR A 210 -46.17 -2.74 25.52
C THR A 210 -44.86 -3.51 25.37
N THR A 211 -44.69 -4.21 24.26
CA THR A 211 -43.40 -4.79 23.84
C THR A 211 -42.57 -3.70 23.16
N PRO A 212 -41.34 -3.39 23.60
CA PRO A 212 -40.40 -2.67 22.76
C PRO A 212 -39.83 -3.70 21.77
N GLY A 213 -40.29 -3.63 20.53
CA GLY A 213 -39.61 -4.27 19.42
C GLY A 213 -38.27 -3.56 19.21
N ALA A 214 -37.20 -4.11 19.77
CA ALA A 214 -35.84 -3.74 19.42
C ALA A 214 -35.57 -4.28 18.01
N SER A 215 -35.95 -3.49 17.00
CA SER A 215 -35.39 -3.63 15.66
C SER A 215 -33.94 -3.16 15.73
N GLY A 216 -33.01 -4.11 15.80
CA GLY A 216 -31.62 -3.87 15.44
C GLY A 216 -31.59 -3.47 13.97
N GLU A 217 -31.59 -2.16 13.72
CA GLU A 217 -31.23 -1.62 12.42
C GLU A 217 -29.77 -1.98 12.18
N LYS A 218 -29.53 -2.75 11.12
CA LYS A 218 -28.21 -2.84 10.51
C LYS A 218 -27.87 -1.41 10.08
N GLU A 219 -26.86 -0.80 10.71
CA GLU A 219 -26.26 0.45 10.23
C GLU A 219 -25.88 0.26 8.76
N THR A 220 -26.72 0.75 7.86
CA THR A 220 -26.32 0.96 6.48
C THR A 220 -25.29 2.08 6.52
N ASN A 221 -24.07 1.78 6.08
CA ASN A 221 -22.95 2.71 6.00
C ASN A 221 -23.21 3.71 4.86
N ASP A 222 -24.31 4.44 4.94
CA ASP A 222 -24.66 5.44 3.94
C ASP A 222 -23.71 6.63 4.12
N LEU A 223 -23.03 7.01 3.02
CA LEU A 223 -22.11 8.15 2.99
C LEU A 223 -22.92 9.46 3.04
N THR A 224 -23.41 9.82 4.21
CA THR A 224 -24.07 11.10 4.47
C THR A 224 -23.03 12.16 4.86
N PRO A 225 -23.32 13.46 4.70
CA PRO A 225 -22.43 14.51 5.22
C PRO A 225 -22.06 14.29 6.69
N GLU A 226 -23.03 13.89 7.51
CA GLU A 226 -22.85 13.67 8.94
C GLU A 226 -21.91 12.49 9.21
N SER A 227 -22.06 11.38 8.48
CA SER A 227 -21.21 10.19 8.67
C SER A 227 -19.78 10.44 8.20
N LEU A 228 -19.59 11.19 7.11
CA LEU A 228 -18.26 11.61 6.63
C LEU A 228 -17.57 12.52 7.67
N LEU A 229 -18.32 13.45 8.27
CA LEU A 229 -17.76 14.39 9.26
C LEU A 229 -17.52 13.76 10.63
N ALA A 230 -18.23 12.69 11.00
CA ALA A 230 -18.13 12.07 12.31
C ALA A 230 -16.74 11.49 12.63
N ALA A 231 -16.03 10.98 11.63
CA ALA A 231 -14.69 10.41 11.80
C ALA A 231 -13.58 11.49 11.90
N LEU A 232 -13.88 12.72 11.46
CA LEU A 232 -12.91 13.79 11.27
C LEU A 232 -12.16 14.16 12.56
N PRO A 233 -12.81 14.40 13.73
CA PRO A 233 -12.09 14.86 14.92
C PRO A 233 -11.02 13.88 15.39
N GLU A 234 -11.36 12.59 15.46
CA GLU A 234 -10.42 11.55 15.92
C GLU A 234 -9.29 11.34 14.90
N ALA A 235 -9.61 11.30 13.60
CA ALA A 235 -8.61 11.14 12.56
C ALA A 235 -7.67 12.37 12.43
N ALA A 236 -8.18 13.59 12.64
CA ALA A 236 -7.37 14.80 12.70
C ALA A 236 -6.43 14.80 13.92
N GLU A 237 -6.90 14.37 15.09
CA GLU A 237 -6.02 14.18 16.25
C GLU A 237 -4.90 13.18 15.97
N ARG A 238 -5.22 12.08 15.27
CA ARG A 238 -4.22 11.10 14.83
C ARG A 238 -3.23 11.69 13.85
N LEU A 239 -3.67 12.50 12.89
CA LEU A 239 -2.80 13.23 11.97
C LEU A 239 -1.81 14.13 12.73
N GLY A 240 -2.28 14.89 13.73
CA GLY A 240 -1.40 15.69 14.58
C GLY A 240 -0.32 14.85 15.28
N LYS A 241 -0.71 13.71 15.86
CA LYS A 241 0.23 12.76 16.47
C LYS A 241 1.24 12.20 15.44
N ILE A 242 0.80 11.84 14.24
CA ILE A 242 1.67 11.37 13.14
C ILE A 242 2.72 12.42 12.80
N LEU A 243 2.29 13.66 12.53
CA LEU A 243 3.17 14.76 12.15
C LEU A 243 4.18 15.09 13.26
N ASN A 244 3.76 15.07 14.52
CA ASN A 244 4.63 15.24 15.67
C ASN A 244 5.66 14.11 15.77
N THR A 245 5.23 12.84 15.68
CA THR A 245 6.16 11.69 15.72
C THR A 245 7.17 11.73 14.59
N ILE A 246 6.77 12.09 13.36
CA ILE A 246 7.72 12.25 12.25
C ILE A 246 8.73 13.37 12.56
N SER A 247 8.25 14.50 13.08
CA SER A 247 9.12 15.64 13.46
C SER A 247 10.06 15.31 14.63
N GLU A 248 9.65 14.44 15.56
CA GLU A 248 10.50 13.93 16.64
C GLU A 248 11.57 12.97 16.12
N ILE A 249 11.20 12.08 15.19
CA ILE A 249 12.14 11.16 14.54
C ILE A 249 13.20 11.94 13.74
N ASN A 250 12.78 13.00 13.04
CA ASN A 250 13.67 13.84 12.25
C ASN A 250 13.26 15.34 12.31
N PRO A 251 13.84 16.10 13.25
CA PRO A 251 13.56 17.53 13.39
C PRO A 251 14.10 18.40 12.25
N ALA A 252 15.00 17.86 11.41
CA ALA A 252 15.62 18.61 10.32
C ALA A 252 14.78 18.55 9.03
N ALA A 253 14.03 17.47 8.81
CA ALA A 253 13.26 17.26 7.58
C ALA A 253 12.11 18.25 7.40
N ARG A 254 11.80 18.54 6.14
CA ARG A 254 10.57 19.23 5.73
C ARG A 254 9.53 18.19 5.33
N ILE A 255 8.29 18.36 5.80
CA ILE A 255 7.17 17.47 5.51
C ILE A 255 6.21 18.18 4.56
N TYR A 256 5.89 17.56 3.43
CA TYR A 256 4.90 18.03 2.48
C TYR A 256 3.69 17.10 2.55
N TYR A 257 2.64 17.59 3.21
CA TYR A 257 1.39 16.86 3.37
C TYR A 257 0.49 17.11 2.16
N VAL A 258 0.16 16.06 1.42
CA VAL A 258 -0.72 16.12 0.26
C VAL A 258 -2.16 16.19 0.75
N GLY A 259 -2.82 17.32 0.48
CA GLY A 259 -4.24 17.52 0.80
C GLY A 259 -5.15 16.57 0.04
N LEU A 260 -6.39 16.45 0.49
CA LEU A 260 -7.40 15.61 -0.14
C LEU A 260 -8.16 16.35 -1.25
N TYR A 261 -8.66 15.58 -2.21
CA TYR A 261 -9.64 15.99 -3.23
C TYR A 261 -10.90 15.11 -3.10
N ASN A 262 -12.02 15.55 -3.68
CA ASN A 262 -13.24 14.75 -3.74
C ASN A 262 -13.26 13.92 -5.04
N PRO A 263 -13.11 12.58 -4.98
CA PRO A 263 -13.17 11.74 -6.17
C PRO A 263 -14.59 11.56 -6.71
N PHE A 264 -15.63 11.89 -5.93
CA PHE A 264 -17.04 11.66 -6.25
C PHE A 264 -17.76 12.94 -6.70
N GLY A 265 -17.04 13.91 -7.25
CA GLY A 265 -17.61 15.19 -7.68
C GLY A 265 -18.55 15.08 -8.89
N ASP A 266 -18.51 13.98 -9.62
CA ASP A 266 -19.41 13.65 -10.72
C ASP A 266 -20.72 12.97 -10.26
N VAL A 267 -20.79 12.51 -9.01
CA VAL A 267 -21.99 11.93 -8.40
C VAL A 267 -22.78 13.04 -7.70
N GLN A 268 -24.00 13.32 -8.17
CA GLN A 268 -24.81 14.45 -7.72
C GLN A 268 -25.04 14.44 -6.19
N GLU A 269 -25.26 13.26 -5.62
CA GLU A 269 -25.50 13.05 -4.19
C GLU A 269 -24.22 13.25 -3.35
N MET A 270 -23.04 13.06 -3.95
CA MET A 270 -21.74 13.17 -3.25
C MET A 270 -20.97 14.45 -3.57
N LEU A 271 -21.40 15.21 -4.59
CA LEU A 271 -20.74 16.46 -4.98
C LEU A 271 -20.65 17.43 -3.81
N VAL A 272 -21.79 17.78 -3.19
CA VAL A 272 -21.81 18.73 -2.07
C VAL A 272 -21.27 18.10 -0.77
N PRO A 273 -21.76 16.94 -0.32
CA PRO A 273 -21.29 16.33 0.93
C PRO A 273 -19.79 15.99 0.90
N GLY A 274 -19.31 15.41 -0.21
CA GLY A 274 -17.90 15.07 -0.39
C GLY A 274 -17.01 16.31 -0.42
N ASN A 275 -17.43 17.39 -1.09
CA ASN A 275 -16.68 18.65 -1.08
C ASN A 275 -16.63 19.28 0.31
N GLN A 276 -17.73 19.25 1.06
CA GLN A 276 -17.77 19.74 2.44
C GLN A 276 -16.85 18.93 3.35
N ALA A 277 -16.92 17.60 3.27
CA ALA A 277 -16.09 16.69 4.06
C ALA A 277 -14.59 16.89 3.78
N VAL A 278 -14.21 16.93 2.50
CA VAL A 278 -12.81 17.15 2.09
C VAL A 278 -12.32 18.54 2.48
N THR A 279 -13.15 19.56 2.35
CA THR A 279 -12.80 20.93 2.77
C THR A 279 -12.59 20.99 4.28
N ALA A 280 -13.49 20.38 5.06
CA ALA A 280 -13.37 20.31 6.51
C ALA A 280 -12.09 19.57 6.94
N TRP A 281 -11.78 18.46 6.28
CA TRP A 281 -10.53 17.72 6.53
C TRP A 281 -9.29 18.58 6.23
N ASN A 282 -9.23 19.19 5.04
CA ASN A 282 -8.09 20.00 4.63
C ASN A 282 -7.89 21.21 5.57
N ASN A 283 -8.96 21.83 6.05
CA ASN A 283 -8.89 22.90 7.04
C ASN A 283 -8.33 22.40 8.39
N ALA A 284 -8.83 21.27 8.90
CA ALA A 284 -8.32 20.68 10.13
C ALA A 284 -6.83 20.28 10.01
N ALA A 285 -6.43 19.71 8.87
CA ALA A 285 -5.03 19.42 8.58
C ALA A 285 -4.19 20.71 8.56
N MET A 286 -4.68 21.77 7.93
CA MET A 286 -4.00 23.07 7.87
C MET A 286 -3.80 23.69 9.27
N ASP A 287 -4.81 23.61 10.14
CA ASP A 287 -4.75 24.11 11.53
C ASP A 287 -3.70 23.37 12.39
N ILE A 288 -3.47 22.10 12.10
CA ILE A 288 -2.42 21.28 12.72
C ILE A 288 -1.06 21.67 12.14
N ILE A 289 -0.95 21.71 10.82
CA ILE A 289 0.30 21.94 10.06
C ILE A 289 0.89 23.32 10.37
N ASN A 290 0.06 24.36 10.45
CA ASN A 290 0.49 25.74 10.70
C ASN A 290 1.21 25.95 12.05
N ARG A 291 1.20 24.95 12.94
CA ARG A 291 1.93 24.98 14.21
C ARG A 291 3.41 24.63 14.06
N ASN A 292 3.83 24.14 12.90
CA ASN A 292 5.21 23.75 12.61
C ASN A 292 5.64 24.26 11.22
N SER A 293 6.59 25.21 11.20
CA SER A 293 7.07 25.85 9.97
C SER A 293 7.83 24.92 9.01
N LYS A 294 8.16 23.69 9.43
CA LYS A 294 8.77 22.66 8.57
C LYS A 294 7.74 21.79 7.85
N ILE A 295 6.45 22.02 8.09
CA ILE A 295 5.37 21.26 7.46
C ILE A 295 4.61 22.18 6.53
N THR A 296 4.32 21.70 5.32
CA THR A 296 3.59 22.44 4.29
C THR A 296 2.46 21.59 3.76
N LEU A 297 1.25 22.14 3.76
CA LEU A 297 0.11 21.53 3.07
C LEU A 297 0.22 21.83 1.57
N VAL A 298 0.13 20.78 0.76
CA VAL A 298 0.11 20.85 -0.70
C VAL A 298 -1.35 20.67 -1.13
N PRO A 299 -2.04 21.76 -1.54
CA PRO A 299 -3.45 21.66 -1.92
C PRO A 299 -3.59 20.87 -3.22
N THR A 300 -4.56 19.96 -3.26
CA THR A 300 -4.88 19.15 -4.47
C THR A 300 -6.33 19.25 -4.87
N PHE A 301 -7.23 19.69 -3.98
CA PHE A 301 -8.67 19.79 -4.23
C PHE A 301 -8.99 20.50 -5.55
N ASP A 302 -8.35 21.64 -5.79
CA ASP A 302 -8.55 22.46 -6.98
C ASP A 302 -8.04 21.80 -8.27
N LEU A 303 -7.06 20.91 -8.18
CA LEU A 303 -6.52 20.19 -9.33
C LEU A 303 -7.57 19.25 -9.94
N PHE A 304 -8.40 18.64 -9.09
CA PHE A 304 -9.36 17.60 -9.48
C PHE A 304 -10.78 18.15 -9.67
N ASN A 305 -11.14 19.23 -8.97
CA ASN A 305 -12.47 19.83 -9.10
C ASN A 305 -12.77 20.20 -10.57
N ASN A 306 -13.87 19.67 -11.12
CA ASN A 306 -14.27 19.77 -12.54
C ASN A 306 -13.30 19.16 -13.57
N HIS A 307 -12.39 18.26 -13.15
CA HIS A 307 -11.42 17.62 -14.04
C HIS A 307 -11.26 16.11 -13.75
N LEU A 308 -12.26 15.48 -13.13
CA LEU A 308 -12.19 14.09 -12.67
C LEU A 308 -12.00 13.12 -13.84
N ASP A 309 -12.76 13.31 -14.91
CA ASP A 309 -12.69 12.57 -16.17
C ASP A 309 -11.34 12.67 -16.87
N LYS A 310 -10.54 13.71 -16.57
CA LYS A 310 -9.17 13.84 -17.06
C LYS A 310 -8.13 13.23 -16.13
N TYR A 311 -8.32 13.35 -14.82
CA TYR A 311 -7.26 13.08 -13.84
C TYR A 311 -7.48 11.83 -13.00
N LEU A 312 -8.65 11.19 -13.05
CA LEU A 312 -8.91 9.91 -12.41
C LEU A 312 -8.65 8.74 -13.36
N SER A 313 -8.31 7.61 -12.75
CA SER A 313 -8.14 6.33 -13.43
C SER A 313 -9.50 5.72 -13.79
N SER A 314 -9.50 4.57 -14.45
CA SER A 314 -10.73 3.85 -14.79
C SER A 314 -11.55 3.39 -13.58
N ASP A 315 -10.96 3.40 -12.38
CA ASP A 315 -11.68 3.15 -11.14
C ASP A 315 -12.44 4.39 -10.63
N HIS A 316 -12.40 5.53 -11.31
CA HIS A 316 -13.11 6.76 -10.90
C HIS A 316 -12.85 7.17 -9.43
N PHE A 317 -11.71 6.78 -8.86
CA PHE A 317 -11.37 7.08 -7.47
C PHE A 317 -9.92 7.52 -7.32
N HIS A 318 -8.99 6.72 -7.83
CA HIS A 318 -7.57 7.04 -7.79
C HIS A 318 -7.15 7.91 -8.98
N PRO A 319 -6.10 8.74 -8.85
CA PRO A 319 -5.58 9.49 -9.97
C PRO A 319 -4.97 8.58 -11.04
N ASN A 320 -5.05 8.99 -12.30
CA ASN A 320 -4.28 8.40 -13.38
C ASN A 320 -2.88 9.05 -13.48
N SER A 321 -2.11 8.67 -14.51
CA SER A 321 -0.78 9.24 -14.76
C SER A 321 -0.77 10.77 -14.86
N ASP A 322 -1.77 11.37 -15.49
CA ASP A 322 -1.88 12.82 -15.66
C ASP A 322 -2.25 13.50 -14.34
N GLY A 323 -3.20 12.95 -13.57
CA GLY A 323 -3.55 13.45 -12.24
C GLY A 323 -2.35 13.45 -11.29
N TYR A 324 -1.61 12.33 -11.26
CA TYR A 324 -0.40 12.23 -10.45
C TYR A 324 0.73 13.17 -10.93
N LYS A 325 0.84 13.43 -12.23
CA LYS A 325 1.78 14.44 -12.75
C LYS A 325 1.44 15.83 -12.21
N ARG A 326 0.17 16.22 -12.16
CA ARG A 326 -0.26 17.51 -11.60
C ARG A 326 0.00 17.62 -10.10
N ILE A 327 -0.22 16.54 -9.34
CA ILE A 327 0.16 16.50 -7.91
C ILE A 327 1.67 16.68 -7.77
N GLY A 328 2.48 15.95 -8.55
CA GLY A 328 3.94 16.07 -8.53
C GLY A 328 4.43 17.49 -8.85
N GLU A 329 3.88 18.12 -9.90
CA GLU A 329 4.18 19.52 -10.25
C GLU A 329 3.85 20.49 -9.11
N ARG A 330 2.70 20.32 -8.45
CA ARG A 330 2.28 21.15 -7.31
C ARG A 330 3.20 20.96 -6.10
N ILE A 331 3.71 19.75 -5.85
CA ILE A 331 4.69 19.51 -4.79
C ILE A 331 6.03 20.19 -5.13
N VAL A 332 6.50 20.12 -6.38
CA VAL A 332 7.73 20.81 -6.82
C VAL A 332 7.60 22.32 -6.58
N GLN A 333 6.45 22.91 -6.92
CA GLN A 333 6.17 24.32 -6.65
C GLN A 333 6.15 24.67 -5.16
N ALA A 334 5.76 23.74 -4.29
CA ALA A 334 5.78 23.96 -2.84
C ALA A 334 7.20 23.84 -2.23
N ILE A 335 8.11 23.14 -2.90
CA ILE A 335 9.49 22.94 -2.45
C ILE A 335 10.39 24.14 -2.78
N GLN A 336 10.10 24.84 -3.88
CA GLN A 336 10.89 25.95 -4.44
C GLN A 336 10.40 27.32 -3.97
#